data_AF-A0A2E1AD88-F1
#
_entry.id   AF-A0A2E1AD88-F1
#
_cell.length_a   1.000
_cell.length_b   1.000
_cell.length_c   1.000
_cell.angle_alpha   90.00
_cell.angle_beta   90.00
_cell.angle_gamma   90.00
#
_symmetry.space_group_name_H-M   'P 1'
#
loop_
_entity.id
_entity.type
_entity.pdbx_description
1 polymer ?
#
loop_
_entity_poly.entity_id
_entity_poly.type
_entity_poly.pdbx_seq_one_letter_code
_entity_poly.pdbx_strand_id
1 'polypeptide(L)'
;MLDAPARSIFSEITDFLATNPTPEEIIQYRLPENLQMRAHDLLARNGEGELTEQERDEMFDFVRVDEMMSLLKAKMKRKLQKENQERGNS
;
A
#
# COMPACT_ATOMS: atom_id res chain seq x y z
N MET A 1 23.45 10.81 15.19
CA MET A 1 22.76 10.66 13.89
C MET A 1 21.29 10.91 14.13
N LEU A 2 20.75 11.98 13.55
CA LEU A 2 19.31 12.23 13.53
C LEU A 2 18.78 11.62 12.23
N ASP A 3 18.81 10.29 12.14
CA ASP A 3 18.06 9.60 11.09
C ASP A 3 16.62 9.59 11.57
N ALA A 4 15.86 10.61 11.17
CA ALA A 4 14.41 10.48 11.18
C ALA A 4 14.08 9.16 10.46
N PRO A 5 13.26 8.26 11.02
CA PRO A 5 12.96 7.01 10.36
C PRO A 5 12.43 7.34 8.96
N ALA A 6 13.03 6.74 7.93
CA ALA A 6 12.50 6.81 6.57
C ALA A 6 11.00 6.51 6.65
N ARG A 7 10.16 7.34 6.01
CA ARG A 7 8.70 7.21 6.08
C ARG A 7 8.32 5.76 5.81
N SER A 8 7.75 5.10 6.81
CA SER A 8 7.39 3.69 6.68
C SER A 8 6.21 3.53 5.73
N ILE A 9 6.09 2.35 5.14
CA ILE A 9 4.96 1.98 4.31
C ILE A 9 3.62 2.16 5.04
N PHE A 10 3.60 1.91 6.36
CA PHE A 10 2.42 2.15 7.19
C PHE A 10 2.10 3.64 7.31
N SER A 11 3.09 4.49 7.58
CA SER A 11 2.88 5.95 7.64
C SER A 11 2.30 6.48 6.33
N GLU A 12 2.85 6.04 5.19
CA GLU A 12 2.32 6.44 3.88
C GLU A 12 0.85 6.08 3.71
N ILE A 13 0.47 4.83 3.99
CA ILE A 13 -0.91 4.39 3.82
C ILE A 13 -1.85 5.04 4.83
N THR A 14 -1.44 5.20 6.09
CA THR A 14 -2.28 5.88 7.08
C THR A 14 -2.51 7.34 6.72
N ASP A 15 -1.49 8.02 6.20
CA ASP A 15 -1.62 9.41 5.76
C ASP A 15 -2.52 9.51 4.54
N PHE A 16 -2.38 8.59 3.57
CA PHE A 16 -3.28 8.51 2.42
C PHE A 16 -4.75 8.32 2.87
N LEU A 17 -5.01 7.35 3.75
CA LEU A 17 -6.37 7.08 4.23
C LEU A 17 -6.94 8.21 5.08
N ALA A 18 -6.09 8.94 5.81
CA ALA A 18 -6.49 10.11 6.60
C ALA A 18 -6.98 11.28 5.72
N THR A 19 -6.66 11.30 4.42
CA THR A 19 -7.23 12.29 3.48
C THR A 19 -8.69 12.03 3.12
N ASN A 20 -9.28 10.93 3.62
CA ASN A 20 -10.63 10.46 3.29
C ASN A 20 -10.82 10.27 1.76
N PRO A 21 -9.99 9.44 1.12
CA PRO A 21 -10.01 9.26 -0.33
C PRO A 21 -11.32 8.61 -0.80
N THR A 22 -11.72 8.96 -2.01
CA THR A 22 -12.85 8.35 -2.72
C THR A 22 -12.58 6.87 -3.03
N PRO A 23 -13.62 6.06 -3.24
CA PRO A 23 -13.44 4.67 -3.70
C PRO A 23 -12.58 4.57 -4.97
N GLU A 24 -12.72 5.49 -5.91
CA GLU A 24 -11.93 5.59 -7.14
C GLU A 24 -10.46 5.85 -6.85
N GLU A 25 -10.14 6.83 -5.98
CA GLU A 25 -8.77 7.13 -5.57
C GLU A 25 -8.12 5.94 -4.86
N ILE A 26 -8.85 5.24 -3.98
CA ILE A 26 -8.37 4.01 -3.34
C ILE A 26 -8.04 2.94 -4.38
N ILE A 27 -8.90 2.75 -5.38
CA ILE A 27 -8.71 1.76 -6.46
C ILE A 27 -7.47 2.07 -7.29
N GLN A 28 -7.27 3.35 -7.60
CA GLN A 28 -6.17 3.83 -8.45
C GLN A 28 -4.86 4.04 -7.69
N TYR A 29 -4.91 4.07 -6.36
CA TYR A 29 -3.75 4.33 -5.51
C TYR A 29 -2.54 3.48 -5.89
N ARG A 30 -1.39 4.13 -6.01
CA ARG A 30 -0.08 3.51 -6.18
C ARG A 30 0.86 4.10 -5.15
N LEU A 31 1.78 3.28 -4.64
CA LEU A 31 2.82 3.75 -3.74
C LEU A 31 3.68 4.82 -4.40
N PRO A 32 4.18 5.80 -3.66
CA PRO A 32 5.22 6.72 -4.12
C PRO A 32 6.45 5.97 -4.66
N GLU A 33 7.15 6.59 -5.61
CA GLU A 33 8.30 6.00 -6.31
C GLU A 33 9.43 5.58 -5.37
N ASN A 34 9.73 6.39 -4.35
CA ASN A 34 10.75 6.06 -3.35
C ASN A 34 10.42 4.76 -2.57
N LEU A 35 9.14 4.53 -2.26
CA LEU A 35 8.71 3.30 -1.58
C LEU A 35 8.67 2.11 -2.53
N GLN A 36 8.34 2.31 -3.81
CA GLN A 36 8.48 1.27 -4.83
C GLN A 36 9.95 0.85 -5.00
N MET A 37 10.86 1.82 -5.12
CA MET A 37 12.30 1.57 -5.21
C MET A 37 12.83 0.83 -3.98
N ARG A 38 12.40 1.23 -2.77
CA ARG A 38 12.79 0.55 -1.53
C ARG A 38 12.29 -0.90 -1.50
N ALA A 39 11.05 -1.15 -1.88
CA ALA A 39 10.52 -2.52 -1.97
C ALA A 39 11.33 -3.37 -2.98
N HIS A 40 11.69 -2.79 -4.14
CA HIS A 40 12.52 -3.48 -5.13
C HIS A 40 13.94 -3.80 -4.63
N ASP A 41 14.58 -2.85 -3.94
CA ASP A 41 15.89 -3.05 -3.30
C ASP A 41 15.86 -4.19 -2.28
N LEU A 42 14.87 -4.18 -1.38
CA LEU A 42 14.69 -5.23 -0.37
C LEU A 42 14.48 -6.61 -1.02
N LEU A 43 13.69 -6.69 -2.09
CA LEU A 43 13.47 -7.95 -2.80
C LEU A 43 14.74 -8.46 -3.50
N ALA A 44 15.52 -7.58 -4.13
CA ALA A 44 16.78 -7.94 -4.77
C ALA A 44 17.77 -8.51 -3.75
N ARG A 45 17.98 -7.79 -2.65
CA ARG A 45 18.92 -8.18 -1.58
C ARG A 45 18.44 -9.39 -0.77
N ASN A 46 17.13 -9.61 -0.67
CA ASN A 46 16.60 -10.84 -0.09
C ASN A 46 16.99 -12.08 -0.92
N GLY A 47 17.01 -11.97 -2.25
CA GLY A 47 17.46 -13.04 -3.14
C GLY A 47 18.94 -13.41 -2.94
N GLU A 48 19.74 -12.46 -2.48
CA GLU A 48 21.18 -12.61 -2.22
C GLU A 48 21.47 -13.01 -0.75
N GLY A 49 20.45 -13.02 0.12
CA GLY A 49 20.59 -13.33 1.54
C GLY A 49 21.22 -12.20 2.38
N GLU A 50 21.22 -10.97 1.84
CA GLU A 50 21.95 -9.81 2.40
C GLU A 50 21.10 -8.89 3.27
N LEU A 51 19.86 -9.29 3.58
CA LEU A 51 19.00 -8.49 4.46
C LEU A 51 19.46 -8.60 5.92
N THR A 52 19.46 -7.47 6.60
CA THR A 52 19.47 -7.43 8.06
C THR A 52 18.11 -7.87 8.62
N GLU A 53 18.03 -8.12 9.93
CA GLU A 53 16.73 -8.43 10.57
C GLU A 53 15.72 -7.29 10.40
N GLN A 54 16.16 -6.05 10.59
CA GLN A 54 15.31 -4.88 10.41
C GLN A 54 14.80 -4.75 8.97
N GLU A 55 15.62 -5.06 7.98
CA GLU A 55 15.20 -5.01 6.57
C GLU A 55 14.26 -6.15 6.19
N ARG A 56 14.40 -7.32 6.83
CA ARG A 56 13.40 -8.39 6.70
C ARG A 56 12.06 -7.96 7.28
N ASP A 57 12.06 -7.32 8.44
CA ASP A 57 10.83 -6.80 9.05
C ASP A 57 10.19 -5.73 8.15
N GLU A 58 10.99 -4.81 7.61
CA GLU A 58 10.52 -3.81 6.65
C GLU A 58 9.92 -4.46 5.39
N MET A 59 10.56 -5.49 4.85
CA MET A 59 10.04 -6.26 3.72
C MET A 59 8.69 -6.93 4.05
N PHE A 60 8.55 -7.51 5.25
CA PHE A 60 7.27 -8.08 5.70
C PHE A 60 6.19 -7.02 5.83
N ASP A 61 6.53 -5.80 6.24
CA ASP A 61 5.58 -4.70 6.32
C ASP A 61 5.06 -4.27 4.94
N PHE A 62 5.93 -4.25 3.92
CA PHE A 62 5.50 -4.04 2.54
C PHE A 62 4.48 -5.10 2.09
N VAL A 63 4.73 -6.39 2.37
CA VAL A 63 3.82 -7.48 2.03
C VAL A 63 2.47 -7.33 2.71
N ARG A 64 2.47 -7.07 4.03
CA ARG A 64 1.22 -6.89 4.81
C ARG A 64 0.37 -5.74 4.28
N VAL A 65 1.02 -4.62 3.94
CA VAL A 65 0.32 -3.46 3.40
C VAL A 65 -0.25 -3.74 2.01
N ASP A 66 0.52 -4.41 1.14
CA ASP A 66 0.04 -4.75 -0.21
C ASP A 66 -1.19 -5.67 -0.17
N GLU A 67 -1.18 -6.69 0.70
CA GLU A 67 -2.33 -7.57 0.91
C GLU A 67 -3.56 -6.80 1.41
N MET A 68 -3.38 -5.95 2.42
CA MET A 68 -4.44 -5.10 2.95
C MET A 68 -5.03 -4.18 1.87
N MET A 69 -4.16 -3.48 1.11
CA MET A 69 -4.59 -2.56 0.06
C MET A 69 -5.29 -3.30 -1.08
N SER A 70 -4.82 -4.49 -1.45
CA SER A 70 -5.49 -5.35 -2.44
C SER A 70 -6.91 -5.72 -2.02
N LEU A 71 -7.11 -6.10 -0.75
CA LEU A 71 -8.44 -6.37 -0.20
C LEU A 71 -9.32 -5.12 -0.17
N LEU A 72 -8.76 -3.97 0.23
CA LEU A 72 -9.48 -2.70 0.26
C LEU A 72 -9.94 -2.28 -1.14
N LYS A 73 -9.06 -2.35 -2.14
CA LYS A 73 -9.39 -2.09 -3.55
C LYS A 73 -10.52 -3.00 -4.05
N ALA A 74 -10.48 -4.28 -3.72
CA ALA A 74 -11.53 -5.22 -4.09
C ALA A 74 -12.89 -4.85 -3.47
N LYS A 75 -12.90 -4.44 -2.19
CA LYS A 75 -14.11 -3.96 -1.50
C LYS A 75 -14.66 -2.68 -2.14
N MET A 76 -13.80 -1.73 -2.48
CA MET A 76 -14.21 -0.48 -3.13
C MET A 76 -14.80 -0.71 -4.53
N LYS A 77 -14.20 -1.59 -5.34
CA LYS A 77 -14.76 -1.98 -6.65
C LYS A 77 -16.17 -2.55 -6.52
N ARG A 78 -16.39 -3.44 -5.53
CA ARG A 78 -17.71 -4.02 -5.27
C ARG A 78 -18.72 -2.96 -4.80
N LYS A 79 -18.31 -1.99 -4.00
CA LYS A 79 -19.17 -0.88 -3.55
C LYS A 79 -19.67 -0.07 -4.77
N LEU A 80 -18.76 0.35 -5.64
CA LEU A 80 -19.12 1.11 -6.85
C LEU A 80 -20.03 0.32 -7.80
N GLN A 81 -19.83 -0.99 -7.94
CA GLN A 81 -20.71 -1.84 -8.74
C GLN A 81 -22.14 -1.86 -8.22
N LYS A 82 -22.33 -1.96 -6.89
CA LYS A 82 -23.66 -1.95 -6.26
C LYS A 82 -24.36 -0.60 -6.44
N GLU A 83 -23.64 0.49 -6.21
CA GLU A 83 -24.19 1.86 -6.39
C GLU A 83 -24.64 2.12 -7.84
N ASN A 84 -23.88 1.61 -8.82
CA ASN A 84 -24.26 1.73 -10.23
C ASN A 84 -25.47 0.87 -10.60
N GLN A 85 -25.65 -0.31 -9.99
CA GLN A 85 -26.83 -1.16 -10.19
C GLN A 85 -28.10 -0.53 -9.61
N GLU A 86 -28.00 0.12 -8.45
CA GLU A 86 -29.13 0.79 -7.80
C GLU A 86 -29.59 2.03 -8.58
N ARG A 87 -28.65 2.79 -9.15
CA ARG A 87 -28.95 3.97 -9.99
C ARG A 87 -29.57 3.61 -11.35
N GLY A 88 -29.26 2.44 -11.91
CA GLY A 88 -29.82 1.99 -13.19
C GLY A 88 -31.24 1.41 -13.09
N ASN A 89 -31.73 1.14 -11.88
CA ASN A 89 -33.06 0.58 -11.61
C ASN A 89 -34.09 1.65 -11.17
N SER A 90 -33.72 2.94 -11.17
CA SER A 90 -34.60 4.09 -10.87
C SER A 90 -34.86 4.91 -12.12
#